data_AF-A0A497CNJ3-F1
#
_entry.id   AF-A0A497CNJ3-F1
#
_cell.length_a   1.000
_cell.length_b   1.000
_cell.length_c   1.000
_cell.angle_alpha   90.00
_cell.angle_beta   90.00
_cell.angle_gamma   90.00
#
_symmetry.space_group_name_H-M   'P 1'
#
loop_
_entity.id
_entity.type
_entity.pdbx_description
1 polymer ?
#
loop_
_entity_poly.entity_id
_entity_poly.type
_entity_poly.pdbx_seq_one_letter_code
_entity_poly.pdbx_strand_id
1 'polypeptide(L)'
;KKAGEFYTPQEVSKVLAKLVTTGKTKLRSVYDPTCGSGSLLLRVAKEVDDVGEFFGQELNRTTYNLARMNMILHDVHYQKFDIRQEDTLEQPQHIEQRFEAVVANPPFSAHWSANPLFTTDDRFSQYGKLAPKSKADYAFVQHMVHQLAENGTMAVVLPHGVLFRGAAEGHIRRYLIEDRNYLDAVIGLPSNIFFGTSIPTCILVFKKCREQDDNILFIDASQHYEKVKTQNKLRGEDIDLIITTYRERKEIEKYSHIATLDEVKENEYNLNIPRYVDTFEEEAAVDIEAVSDELKALEGDIQATDKKIADFCRQLNISTPF
;
A
#
# COMPACT_ATOMS: atom_id res chain seq x y z
N LYS A 1 -6.25 -19.92 13.59
CA LYS A 1 -5.89 -19.79 12.15
C LYS A 1 -6.90 -18.86 11.49
N LYS A 2 -6.56 -17.57 11.28
CA LYS A 2 -7.42 -16.62 10.56
C LYS A 2 -7.05 -16.68 9.09
N ALA A 3 -7.94 -17.23 8.27
CA ALA A 3 -7.71 -17.48 6.83
C ALA A 3 -7.55 -16.21 5.97
N GLY A 4 -7.66 -15.01 6.55
CA GLY A 4 -7.60 -13.72 5.84
C GLY A 4 -6.19 -13.16 5.63
N GLU A 5 -5.16 -13.68 6.31
CA GLU A 5 -3.81 -13.08 6.30
C GLU A 5 -2.98 -13.37 5.02
N PHE A 6 -3.48 -14.18 4.08
CA PHE A 6 -2.71 -14.64 2.92
C PHE A 6 -3.31 -14.30 1.55
N TYR A 7 -4.41 -13.52 1.51
CA TYR A 7 -5.08 -13.21 0.25
C TYR A 7 -4.99 -11.72 -0.06
N THR A 8 -4.22 -11.39 -1.10
CA THR A 8 -4.21 -10.06 -1.70
C THR A 8 -5.53 -9.84 -2.44
N PRO A 9 -6.30 -8.78 -2.15
CA PRO A 9 -7.51 -8.45 -2.91
C PRO A 9 -7.23 -8.38 -4.41
N GLN A 10 -8.19 -8.79 -5.25
CA GLN A 10 -7.98 -8.90 -6.69
C GLN A 10 -7.68 -7.55 -7.34
N GLU A 11 -8.36 -6.51 -6.86
CA GLU A 11 -8.14 -5.12 -7.26
C GLU A 11 -6.72 -4.63 -6.95
N VAL A 12 -6.21 -4.90 -5.75
CA VAL A 12 -4.83 -4.54 -5.38
C VAL A 12 -3.83 -5.33 -6.23
N SER A 13 -4.10 -6.63 -6.44
CA SER A 13 -3.26 -7.46 -7.33
C SER A 13 -3.22 -6.94 -8.76
N LYS A 14 -4.34 -6.41 -9.28
CA LYS A 14 -4.42 -5.78 -10.61
C LYS A 14 -3.58 -4.50 -10.66
N VAL A 15 -3.58 -3.69 -9.61
CA VAL A 15 -2.72 -2.50 -9.51
C VAL A 15 -1.25 -2.90 -9.55
N LEU A 16 -0.81 -3.83 -8.68
CA LEU A 16 0.59 -4.29 -8.65
C LEU A 16 1.05 -4.82 -10.01
N ALA A 17 0.23 -5.67 -10.64
CA ALA A 17 0.53 -6.23 -11.94
C ALA A 17 0.68 -5.13 -13.00
N LYS A 18 -0.28 -4.21 -13.11
CA LYS A 18 -0.21 -3.11 -14.10
C LYS A 18 0.96 -2.15 -13.88
N LEU A 19 1.39 -1.95 -12.63
CA LEU A 19 2.56 -1.15 -12.30
C LEU A 19 3.84 -1.79 -12.83
N VAL A 20 4.10 -3.07 -12.49
CA VAL A 20 5.34 -3.76 -12.89
C VAL A 20 5.43 -4.10 -14.38
N THR A 21 4.29 -4.15 -15.08
CA THR A 21 4.24 -4.37 -16.53
C THR A 21 4.16 -3.08 -17.35
N THR A 22 4.27 -1.90 -16.71
CA THR A 22 4.22 -0.62 -17.42
C THR A 22 5.32 -0.53 -18.47
N GLY A 23 4.93 -0.22 -19.71
CA GLY A 23 5.84 -0.10 -20.85
C GLY A 23 6.37 -1.43 -21.40
N LYS A 24 5.89 -2.59 -20.91
CA LYS A 24 6.37 -3.91 -21.32
C LYS A 24 5.24 -4.73 -21.94
N THR A 25 5.50 -5.35 -23.09
CA THR A 25 4.59 -6.33 -23.71
C THR A 25 4.95 -7.77 -23.38
N LYS A 26 6.20 -8.01 -22.96
CA LYS A 26 6.72 -9.30 -22.51
C LYS A 26 7.61 -9.11 -21.29
N LEU A 27 7.72 -10.16 -20.48
CA LEU A 27 8.61 -10.20 -19.34
C LEU A 27 9.50 -11.44 -19.43
N ARG A 28 10.80 -11.27 -19.22
CA ARG A 28 11.72 -12.40 -19.10
C ARG A 28 11.39 -13.22 -17.85
N SER A 29 11.22 -12.55 -16.71
CA SER A 29 10.99 -13.23 -15.44
C SER A 29 10.20 -12.39 -14.44
N VAL A 30 9.32 -13.06 -13.69
CA VAL A 30 8.51 -12.49 -12.60
C VAL A 30 8.85 -13.20 -11.30
N TYR A 31 8.97 -12.45 -10.20
CA TYR A 31 9.26 -13.00 -8.88
C TYR A 31 8.33 -12.49 -7.78
N ASP A 32 7.94 -13.40 -6.89
CA ASP A 32 7.23 -13.10 -5.64
C ASP A 32 7.86 -13.86 -4.46
N PRO A 33 8.60 -13.18 -3.57
CA PRO A 33 9.27 -13.81 -2.42
C PRO A 33 8.31 -14.30 -1.34
N THR A 34 7.03 -13.98 -1.42
CA THR A 34 6.02 -14.34 -0.43
C THR A 34 4.76 -14.75 -1.18
N CYS A 35 4.92 -15.69 -2.12
CA CYS A 35 3.98 -15.86 -3.21
C CYS A 35 2.59 -16.34 -2.79
N GLY A 36 2.45 -16.86 -1.56
CA GLY A 36 1.19 -17.38 -1.09
C GLY A 36 0.67 -18.41 -2.08
N SER A 37 -0.56 -18.20 -2.55
CA SER A 37 -1.21 -19.07 -3.54
C SER A 37 -0.67 -18.96 -4.97
N GLY A 38 0.35 -18.13 -5.25
CA GLY A 38 0.85 -17.85 -6.60
C GLY A 38 -0.08 -16.99 -7.46
N SER A 39 -1.21 -16.53 -6.91
CA SER A 39 -2.22 -15.76 -7.66
C SER A 39 -1.70 -14.43 -8.17
N LEU A 40 -0.78 -13.78 -7.45
CA LEU A 40 -0.20 -12.50 -7.84
C LEU A 40 0.74 -12.66 -9.05
N LEU A 41 1.56 -13.71 -9.06
CA LEU A 41 2.39 -14.10 -10.22
C LEU A 41 1.52 -14.34 -11.47
N LEU A 42 0.45 -15.13 -11.32
CA LEU A 42 -0.51 -15.38 -12.40
C LEU A 42 -1.24 -14.10 -12.84
N ARG A 43 -1.41 -13.14 -11.94
CA ARG A 43 -2.04 -11.86 -12.28
C ARG A 43 -1.14 -11.01 -13.16
N VAL A 44 0.17 -10.99 -12.91
CA VAL A 44 1.16 -10.33 -13.78
C VAL A 44 1.10 -10.89 -15.19
N ALA A 45 1.00 -12.22 -15.34
CA ALA A 45 0.90 -12.89 -16.63
C ALA A 45 -0.30 -12.45 -17.49
N LYS A 46 -1.37 -11.93 -16.87
CA LYS A 46 -2.56 -11.44 -17.58
C LYS A 46 -2.41 -10.02 -18.14
N GLU A 47 -1.36 -9.30 -17.76
CA GLU A 47 -1.13 -7.91 -18.18
C GLU A 47 -0.04 -7.79 -19.27
N VAL A 48 0.51 -8.92 -19.74
CA VAL A 48 1.52 -9.02 -20.82
C VAL A 48 1.19 -10.19 -21.74
N ASP A 49 1.77 -10.20 -22.94
CA ASP A 49 1.54 -11.26 -23.94
C ASP A 49 2.25 -12.57 -23.57
N ASP A 50 3.42 -12.48 -22.94
CA ASP A 50 4.20 -13.65 -22.53
C ASP A 50 5.08 -13.33 -21.31
N VAL A 51 5.20 -14.35 -20.44
CA VAL A 51 6.15 -14.39 -19.34
C VAL A 51 7.05 -15.60 -19.56
N GLY A 52 8.36 -15.36 -19.58
CA GLY A 52 9.36 -16.41 -19.73
C GLY A 52 9.33 -17.39 -18.56
N GLU A 53 9.60 -16.87 -17.36
CA GLU A 53 9.71 -17.67 -16.15
C GLU A 53 9.04 -17.03 -14.92
N PHE A 54 8.46 -17.87 -14.07
CA PHE A 54 7.81 -17.49 -12.80
C PHE A 54 8.60 -18.05 -11.63
N PHE A 55 8.98 -17.19 -10.71
CA PHE A 55 9.72 -17.57 -9.51
C PHE A 55 8.94 -17.17 -8.27
N GLY A 56 8.97 -18.01 -7.25
CA GLY A 56 8.28 -17.68 -6.01
C GLY A 56 8.79 -18.47 -4.81
N GLN A 57 8.56 -17.93 -3.64
CA GLN A 57 8.91 -18.59 -2.39
C GLN A 57 7.76 -18.46 -1.39
N GLU A 58 7.47 -19.57 -0.69
CA GLU A 58 6.39 -19.63 0.29
C GLU A 58 6.80 -20.49 1.49
N LEU A 59 6.67 -19.92 2.69
CA LEU A 59 7.05 -20.57 3.93
C LEU A 59 6.11 -21.74 4.28
N ASN A 60 4.80 -21.54 4.11
CA ASN A 60 3.80 -22.51 4.50
C ASN A 60 3.68 -23.63 3.48
N ARG A 61 4.01 -24.87 3.88
CA ARG A 61 3.94 -26.07 3.03
C ARG A 61 2.59 -26.27 2.32
N THR A 62 1.47 -26.01 2.99
CA THR A 62 0.14 -26.18 2.38
C THR A 62 -0.07 -25.14 1.29
N THR A 63 0.24 -23.88 1.58
CA THR A 63 0.13 -22.76 0.63
C THR A 63 1.10 -22.91 -0.54
N TYR A 64 2.32 -23.38 -0.28
CA TYR A 64 3.32 -23.73 -1.30
C TYR A 64 2.80 -24.77 -2.30
N ASN A 65 2.20 -25.86 -1.81
CA ASN A 65 1.61 -26.87 -2.70
C ASN A 65 0.45 -26.29 -3.50
N LEU A 66 -0.39 -25.45 -2.89
CA LEU A 66 -1.45 -24.73 -3.58
C LEU A 66 -0.90 -23.83 -4.69
N ALA A 67 0.20 -23.10 -4.46
CA ALA A 67 0.83 -22.26 -5.47
C ALA A 67 1.25 -23.06 -6.70
N ARG A 68 1.91 -24.20 -6.50
CA ARG A 68 2.33 -25.10 -7.59
C ARG A 68 1.15 -25.68 -8.34
N MET A 69 0.10 -26.11 -7.63
CA MET A 69 -1.14 -26.58 -8.25
C MET A 69 -1.81 -25.46 -9.06
N ASN A 70 -1.86 -24.25 -8.52
CA ASN A 70 -2.45 -23.09 -9.19
C ASN A 70 -1.72 -22.73 -10.49
N MET A 71 -0.39 -22.80 -10.51
CA MET A 71 0.39 -22.61 -11.75
C MET A 71 -0.02 -23.60 -12.82
N ILE A 72 -0.08 -24.89 -12.47
CA ILE A 72 -0.46 -25.96 -13.42
C ILE A 72 -1.90 -25.81 -13.89
N LEU A 73 -2.83 -25.47 -12.99
CA LEU A 73 -4.26 -25.28 -13.32
C LEU A 73 -4.53 -24.06 -14.21
N HIS A 74 -3.58 -23.12 -14.28
CA HIS A 74 -3.64 -21.97 -15.19
C HIS A 74 -2.70 -22.16 -16.39
N ASP A 75 -2.43 -23.42 -16.77
CA ASP A 75 -1.65 -23.80 -17.96
C ASP A 75 -0.21 -23.27 -18.00
N VAL A 76 0.37 -22.93 -16.86
CA VAL A 76 1.80 -22.60 -16.78
C VAL A 76 2.60 -23.90 -16.81
N HIS A 77 3.35 -24.11 -17.89
CA HIS A 77 4.17 -25.29 -18.08
C HIS A 77 5.18 -25.47 -16.93
N TYR A 78 5.38 -26.69 -16.44
CA TYR A 78 6.22 -26.96 -15.25
C TYR A 78 7.69 -26.52 -15.36
N GLN A 79 8.19 -26.33 -16.59
CA GLN A 79 9.54 -25.82 -16.85
C GLN A 79 9.63 -24.29 -16.78
N LYS A 80 8.49 -23.59 -16.83
CA LYS A 80 8.41 -22.13 -16.76
C LYS A 80 8.23 -21.62 -15.34
N PHE A 81 8.09 -22.46 -14.32
CA PHE A 81 7.96 -21.99 -12.95
C PHE A 81 8.85 -22.73 -11.97
N ASP A 82 9.45 -21.98 -11.05
CA ASP A 82 10.16 -22.49 -9.89
C ASP A 82 9.61 -21.85 -8.62
N ILE A 83 8.77 -22.59 -7.91
CA ILE A 83 8.28 -22.21 -6.59
C ILE A 83 9.03 -23.04 -5.56
N ARG A 84 9.53 -22.39 -4.50
CA ARG A 84 10.31 -23.03 -3.44
C ARG A 84 9.64 -22.88 -2.08
N GLN A 85 9.84 -23.87 -1.21
CA GLN A 85 9.27 -23.88 0.13
C GLN A 85 10.36 -23.60 1.17
N GLU A 86 10.57 -22.34 1.52
CA GLU A 86 11.38 -21.96 2.69
C GLU A 86 11.10 -20.51 3.13
N ASP A 87 11.65 -20.11 4.27
CA ASP A 87 11.67 -18.70 4.71
C ASP A 87 12.57 -17.87 3.78
N THR A 88 12.00 -16.83 3.17
CA THR A 88 12.70 -15.96 2.20
C THR A 88 13.82 -15.14 2.84
N LEU A 89 13.65 -14.67 4.07
CA LEU A 89 14.66 -13.86 4.73
C LEU A 89 15.80 -14.73 5.27
N GLU A 90 15.48 -15.91 5.81
CA GLU A 90 16.47 -16.81 6.42
C GLU A 90 17.17 -17.73 5.39
N GLN A 91 16.43 -18.25 4.41
CA GLN A 91 16.92 -19.21 3.42
C GLN A 91 16.41 -18.85 2.00
N PRO A 92 16.91 -17.75 1.41
CA PRO A 92 16.50 -17.32 0.07
C PRO A 92 16.91 -18.35 -1.00
N GLN A 93 15.94 -18.84 -1.77
CA GLN A 93 16.18 -19.93 -2.74
C GLN A 93 16.56 -19.44 -4.13
N HIS A 94 16.44 -18.13 -4.38
CA HIS A 94 16.64 -17.52 -5.70
C HIS A 94 17.70 -16.40 -5.69
N ILE A 95 18.65 -16.45 -4.75
CA ILE A 95 19.56 -15.31 -4.44
C ILE A 95 20.37 -14.81 -5.65
N GLU A 96 20.80 -15.72 -6.52
CA GLU A 96 21.60 -15.43 -7.72
C GLU A 96 20.79 -14.86 -8.89
N GLN A 97 19.46 -14.82 -8.78
CA GLN A 97 18.58 -14.43 -9.88
C GLN A 97 18.23 -12.94 -9.83
N ARG A 98 17.96 -12.36 -11.00
CA ARG A 98 17.51 -10.97 -11.16
C ARG A 98 16.27 -10.90 -12.05
N PHE A 99 15.23 -10.23 -11.56
CA PHE A 99 13.89 -10.28 -12.12
C PHE A 99 13.44 -8.95 -12.71
N GLU A 100 12.69 -9.02 -13.82
CA GLU A 100 12.18 -7.81 -14.50
C GLU A 100 10.90 -7.26 -13.89
N ALA A 101 10.14 -8.12 -13.19
CA ALA A 101 8.98 -7.76 -12.41
C ALA A 101 9.06 -8.45 -11.06
N VAL A 102 9.04 -7.67 -9.98
CA VAL A 102 8.96 -8.18 -8.61
C VAL A 102 7.68 -7.69 -7.97
N VAL A 103 6.82 -8.60 -7.54
CA VAL A 103 5.54 -8.27 -6.92
C VAL A 103 5.41 -9.01 -5.60
N ALA A 104 4.90 -8.34 -4.57
CA ALA A 104 4.74 -9.00 -3.28
C ALA A 104 3.66 -8.35 -2.41
N ASN A 105 3.05 -9.17 -1.58
CA ASN A 105 2.29 -8.76 -0.40
C ASN A 105 2.84 -9.52 0.82
N PRO A 106 4.01 -9.11 1.33
CA PRO A 106 4.65 -9.79 2.45
C PRO A 106 3.78 -9.69 3.72
N PRO A 107 3.95 -10.62 4.68
CA PRO A 107 3.21 -10.56 5.94
C PRO A 107 3.53 -9.27 6.69
N PHE A 108 2.50 -8.45 6.94
CA PHE A 108 2.67 -7.11 7.49
C PHE A 108 3.32 -7.14 8.86
N SER A 109 4.44 -6.41 9.00
CA SER A 109 5.14 -6.25 10.26
C SER A 109 5.46 -7.58 10.94
N ALA A 110 5.79 -8.61 10.15
CA ALA A 110 6.17 -9.91 10.67
C ALA A 110 7.41 -9.83 11.57
N HIS A 111 7.48 -10.73 12.53
CA HIS A 111 8.71 -10.99 13.26
C HIS A 111 9.69 -11.75 12.38
N TRP A 112 10.97 -11.46 12.53
CA TRP A 112 12.06 -12.17 11.86
C TRP A 112 13.29 -12.22 12.79
N SER A 113 14.30 -13.03 12.47
CA SER A 113 15.44 -13.22 13.39
C SER A 113 16.25 -11.95 13.60
N ALA A 114 16.35 -11.10 12.55
CA ALA A 114 17.33 -10.02 12.42
C ALA A 114 18.72 -10.49 12.91
N ASN A 115 19.13 -11.68 12.49
CA ASN A 115 20.39 -12.28 12.86
C ASN A 115 21.54 -11.31 12.50
N PRO A 116 22.45 -10.98 13.44
CA PRO A 116 23.61 -10.12 13.15
C PRO A 116 24.47 -10.60 11.97
N LEU A 117 24.44 -11.89 11.63
CA LEU A 117 25.11 -12.43 10.43
C LEU A 117 24.58 -11.82 9.13
N PHE A 118 23.35 -11.30 9.10
CA PHE A 118 22.82 -10.59 7.96
C PHE A 118 23.54 -9.27 7.69
N THR A 119 24.32 -8.74 8.63
CA THR A 119 25.15 -7.54 8.38
C THR A 119 26.26 -7.79 7.36
N THR A 120 26.61 -9.05 7.09
CA THR A 120 27.55 -9.45 6.03
C THR A 120 26.88 -10.01 4.79
N ASP A 121 25.55 -10.16 4.78
CA ASP A 121 24.77 -10.61 3.63
C ASP A 121 24.61 -9.45 2.64
N ASP A 122 24.91 -9.66 1.36
CA ASP A 122 24.84 -8.65 0.29
C ASP A 122 23.46 -8.01 0.13
N ARG A 123 22.40 -8.68 0.60
CA ARG A 123 21.04 -8.10 0.64
C ARG A 123 20.90 -6.98 1.64
N PHE A 124 21.66 -6.98 2.74
CA PHE A 124 21.43 -6.09 3.87
C PHE A 124 22.66 -5.28 4.29
N SER A 125 23.87 -5.75 4.00
CA SER A 125 25.15 -5.16 4.43
C SER A 125 25.30 -3.70 4.01
N GLN A 126 24.94 -3.39 2.76
CA GLN A 126 25.09 -2.05 2.16
C GLN A 126 24.28 -0.95 2.86
N TYR A 127 23.24 -1.31 3.62
CA TYR A 127 22.34 -0.34 4.26
C TYR A 127 22.79 0.08 5.66
N GLY A 128 23.85 -0.54 6.22
CA GLY A 128 24.40 -0.20 7.54
C GLY A 128 23.51 -0.53 8.76
N LYS A 129 22.23 -0.87 8.56
CA LYS A 129 21.27 -1.29 9.59
C LYS A 129 20.37 -2.41 9.08
N LEU A 130 20.03 -3.34 9.99
CA LEU A 130 18.99 -4.34 9.77
C LEU A 130 17.63 -3.78 10.20
N ALA A 131 16.56 -4.21 9.53
CA ALA A 131 15.20 -3.91 9.98
C ALA A 131 14.96 -4.45 11.42
N PRO A 132 14.07 -3.84 12.22
CA PRO A 132 13.80 -4.29 13.58
C PRO A 132 13.27 -5.73 13.62
N LYS A 133 13.62 -6.51 14.66
CA LYS A 133 13.14 -7.89 14.86
C LYS A 133 11.60 -8.05 14.84
N SER A 134 10.88 -7.01 15.23
CA SER A 134 9.42 -6.97 15.26
C SER A 134 8.77 -6.46 13.97
N LYS A 135 9.58 -6.04 12.98
CA LYS A 135 9.15 -5.40 11.74
C LYS A 135 10.05 -5.83 10.58
N ALA A 136 9.69 -6.91 9.91
CA ALA A 136 10.42 -7.42 8.74
C ALA A 136 10.15 -6.63 7.44
N ASP A 137 9.29 -5.61 7.46
CA ASP A 137 8.80 -4.91 6.27
C ASP A 137 9.96 -4.43 5.36
N TYR A 138 10.94 -3.70 5.90
CA TYR A 138 12.11 -3.29 5.11
C TYR A 138 13.09 -4.42 4.80
N ALA A 139 13.14 -5.51 5.58
CA ALA A 139 13.96 -6.67 5.24
C ALA A 139 13.46 -7.32 3.94
N PHE A 140 12.12 -7.42 3.76
CA PHE A 140 11.54 -7.87 2.49
C PHE A 140 11.86 -6.88 1.36
N VAL A 141 11.71 -5.58 1.57
CA VAL A 141 12.06 -4.56 0.56
C VAL A 141 13.53 -4.69 0.12
N GLN A 142 14.46 -4.79 1.07
CA GLN A 142 15.89 -4.96 0.80
C GLN A 142 16.17 -6.23 -0.01
N HIS A 143 15.54 -7.36 0.36
CA HIS A 143 15.64 -8.63 -0.37
C HIS A 143 15.14 -8.50 -1.81
N MET A 144 13.96 -7.91 -2.01
CA MET A 144 13.40 -7.73 -3.34
C MET A 144 14.20 -6.76 -4.21
N VAL A 145 14.69 -5.66 -3.63
CA VAL A 145 15.58 -4.70 -4.32
C VAL A 145 16.88 -5.38 -4.75
N HIS A 146 17.45 -6.26 -3.91
CA HIS A 146 18.64 -7.03 -4.27
C HIS A 146 18.39 -7.89 -5.52
N GLN A 147 17.24 -8.56 -5.59
CA GLN A 147 16.85 -9.42 -6.72
C GLN A 147 16.20 -8.68 -7.90
N LEU A 148 16.05 -7.36 -7.83
CA LEU A 148 15.51 -6.56 -8.92
C LEU A 148 16.57 -6.42 -10.03
N ALA A 149 16.20 -6.69 -11.28
CA ALA A 149 17.05 -6.41 -12.44
C ALA A 149 17.19 -4.89 -12.66
N GLU A 150 18.24 -4.46 -13.36
CA GLU A 150 18.46 -3.03 -13.67
C GLU A 150 17.30 -2.43 -14.47
N ASN A 151 16.77 -3.17 -15.45
CA ASN A 151 15.57 -2.84 -16.23
C ASN A 151 14.25 -3.28 -15.55
N GLY A 152 14.31 -3.66 -14.27
CA GLY A 152 13.20 -4.22 -13.53
C GLY A 152 12.29 -3.17 -12.89
N THR A 153 11.05 -3.56 -12.61
CA THR A 153 10.14 -2.76 -11.76
C THR A 153 9.60 -3.64 -10.64
N MET A 154 9.63 -3.11 -9.43
CA MET A 154 9.13 -3.75 -8.23
C MET A 154 7.91 -3.00 -7.70
N ALA A 155 6.84 -3.71 -7.34
CA ALA A 155 5.70 -3.14 -6.63
C ALA A 155 5.34 -4.03 -5.42
N VAL A 156 5.37 -3.45 -4.22
CA VAL A 156 5.15 -4.18 -2.97
C VAL A 156 4.08 -3.49 -2.13
N VAL A 157 3.14 -4.27 -1.58
CA VAL A 157 2.17 -3.77 -0.59
C VAL A 157 2.77 -3.82 0.82
N LEU A 158 2.67 -2.71 1.55
CA LEU A 158 3.20 -2.56 2.92
C LEU A 158 2.23 -1.76 3.80
N PRO A 159 2.28 -1.93 5.14
CA PRO A 159 1.54 -1.06 6.05
C PRO A 159 2.12 0.36 6.05
N HIS A 160 1.29 1.40 6.24
CA HIS A 160 1.72 2.81 6.23
C HIS A 160 2.90 3.12 7.15
N GLY A 161 3.10 2.35 8.22
CA GLY A 161 4.24 2.56 9.13
C GLY A 161 5.60 2.58 8.42
N VAL A 162 5.78 1.88 7.30
CA VAL A 162 7.05 1.91 6.54
C VAL A 162 7.41 3.31 6.02
N LEU A 163 6.41 4.18 5.85
CA LEU A 163 6.56 5.52 5.31
C LEU A 163 7.21 6.49 6.30
N PHE A 164 7.01 6.28 7.61
CA PHE A 164 7.37 7.26 8.63
C PHE A 164 8.09 6.69 9.85
N ARG A 165 8.12 5.37 10.05
CA ARG A 165 8.88 4.78 11.17
C ARG A 165 10.36 5.17 11.07
N GLY A 166 10.93 5.60 12.20
CA GLY A 166 12.29 6.12 12.30
C GLY A 166 13.34 5.05 12.60
N ALA A 167 14.42 5.44 13.28
CA ALA A 167 15.52 4.57 13.68
C ALA A 167 16.09 3.75 12.51
N ALA A 168 16.14 2.42 12.63
CA ALA A 168 16.71 1.54 11.60
C ALA A 168 15.95 1.63 10.27
N GLU A 169 14.62 1.68 10.29
CA GLU A 169 13.82 1.77 9.06
C GLU A 169 13.95 3.14 8.40
N GLY A 170 14.04 4.22 9.18
CA GLY A 170 14.34 5.56 8.66
C GLY A 170 15.70 5.61 7.96
N HIS A 171 16.72 4.94 8.51
CA HIS A 171 18.04 4.85 7.89
C HIS A 171 18.02 4.06 6.57
N ILE A 172 17.36 2.90 6.56
CA ILE A 172 17.22 2.07 5.35
C ILE A 172 16.45 2.83 4.26
N ARG A 173 15.34 3.49 4.63
CA ARG A 173 14.50 4.30 3.73
C ARG A 173 15.30 5.44 3.12
N ARG A 174 16.05 6.19 3.94
CA ARG A 174 16.95 7.24 3.47
C ARG A 174 17.97 6.71 2.48
N TYR A 175 18.61 5.57 2.76
CA TYR A 175 19.58 4.96 1.84
C TYR A 175 18.98 4.57 0.49
N LEU A 176 17.76 4.01 0.49
CA LEU A 176 17.04 3.65 -0.75
C LEU A 176 16.72 4.88 -1.62
N ILE A 177 16.55 6.04 -1.01
CA ILE A 177 16.15 7.29 -1.69
C ILE A 177 17.39 8.13 -2.04
N GLU A 178 18.19 8.53 -1.06
CA GLU A 178 19.32 9.45 -1.23
C GLU A 178 20.51 8.77 -1.92
N ASP A 179 20.94 7.61 -1.43
CA ASP A 179 22.16 6.96 -1.91
C ASP A 179 21.93 6.12 -3.18
N ARG A 180 20.75 5.52 -3.33
CA ARG A 180 20.43 4.63 -4.45
C ARG A 180 19.45 5.19 -5.46
N ASN A 181 18.63 6.17 -5.05
CA ASN A 181 17.58 6.73 -5.89
C ASN A 181 16.70 5.65 -6.54
N TYR A 182 16.21 4.68 -5.76
CA TYR A 182 15.42 3.56 -6.29
C TYR A 182 13.92 3.71 -6.13
N LEU A 183 13.44 4.57 -5.22
CA LEU A 183 12.00 4.75 -4.99
C LEU A 183 11.40 5.62 -6.09
N ASP A 184 10.45 5.06 -6.86
CA ASP A 184 9.84 5.72 -8.02
C ASP A 184 8.48 6.35 -7.69
N ALA A 185 7.68 5.67 -6.85
CA ALA A 185 6.37 6.15 -6.42
C ALA A 185 5.92 5.57 -5.06
N VAL A 186 5.06 6.33 -4.38
CA VAL A 186 4.34 5.96 -3.15
C VAL A 186 2.84 6.10 -3.39
N ILE A 187 2.08 5.02 -3.23
CA ILE A 187 0.64 5.00 -3.53
C ILE A 187 -0.13 4.57 -2.28
N GLY A 188 -0.94 5.46 -1.72
CA GLY A 188 -1.85 5.17 -0.61
C GLY A 188 -3.07 4.40 -1.08
N LEU A 189 -3.45 3.35 -0.36
CA LEU A 189 -4.66 2.57 -0.64
C LEU A 189 -5.78 2.92 0.36
N PRO A 190 -7.06 2.69 -0.02
CA PRO A 190 -8.17 2.77 0.90
C PRO A 190 -7.95 1.94 2.17
N SER A 191 -8.40 2.47 3.31
CA SER A 191 -8.48 1.70 4.56
C SER A 191 -9.42 0.48 4.39
N ASN A 192 -9.28 -0.55 5.22
CA ASN A 192 -10.15 -1.75 5.17
C ASN A 192 -10.25 -2.46 3.81
N ILE A 193 -9.26 -2.28 2.91
CA ILE A 193 -9.21 -2.98 1.62
C ILE A 193 -8.76 -4.45 1.79
N PHE A 194 -7.92 -4.72 2.79
CA PHE A 194 -7.47 -6.07 3.13
C PHE A 194 -8.44 -6.77 4.08
N PHE A 195 -8.62 -8.08 3.87
CA PHE A 195 -9.46 -8.90 4.74
C PHE A 195 -8.83 -9.07 6.12
N GLY A 196 -9.61 -8.88 7.17
CA GLY A 196 -9.19 -9.18 8.55
C GLY A 196 -8.27 -8.16 9.21
N THR A 197 -8.00 -7.02 8.56
CA THR A 197 -7.23 -5.92 9.14
C THR A 197 -7.77 -4.56 8.70
N SER A 198 -7.75 -3.59 9.60
CA SER A 198 -8.04 -2.18 9.32
C SER A 198 -6.79 -1.32 9.14
N ILE A 199 -5.61 -1.96 9.14
CA ILE A 199 -4.33 -1.28 8.96
C ILE A 199 -4.32 -0.60 7.59
N PRO A 200 -4.08 0.73 7.52
CA PRO A 200 -3.86 1.42 6.25
C PRO A 200 -2.61 0.89 5.55
N THR A 201 -2.74 0.69 4.24
CA THR A 201 -1.70 0.08 3.40
C THR A 201 -1.34 0.97 2.24
N CYS A 202 -0.11 0.85 1.78
CA CYS A 202 0.43 1.57 0.64
C CYS A 202 1.14 0.61 -0.30
N ILE A 203 1.32 1.03 -1.54
CA ILE A 203 2.20 0.37 -2.51
C ILE A 203 3.45 1.24 -2.66
N LEU A 204 4.61 0.63 -2.51
CA LEU A 204 5.88 1.26 -2.90
C LEU A 204 6.33 0.67 -4.23
N VAL A 205 6.70 1.56 -5.16
CA VAL A 205 7.22 1.18 -6.48
C VAL A 205 8.70 1.51 -6.54
N PHE A 206 9.54 0.53 -6.88
CA PHE A 206 10.98 0.70 -6.99
C PHE A 206 11.49 0.33 -8.38
N LYS A 207 12.50 1.06 -8.85
CA LYS A 207 13.25 0.83 -10.09
C LYS A 207 14.71 1.16 -9.86
N LYS A 208 15.64 0.34 -10.38
CA LYS A 208 17.07 0.63 -10.24
C LYS A 208 17.56 1.70 -11.22
N CYS A 209 17.16 1.59 -12.48
CA CYS A 209 17.41 2.61 -13.49
C CYS A 209 16.13 3.43 -13.73
N ARG A 210 15.97 4.51 -12.96
CA ARG A 210 14.83 5.43 -13.11
C ARG A 210 15.03 6.30 -14.35
N GLU A 211 14.03 6.37 -15.21
CA GLU A 211 14.03 7.30 -16.36
C GLU A 211 13.81 8.74 -15.91
N GLN A 212 12.93 8.94 -14.93
CA GLN A 212 12.65 10.20 -14.26
C GLN A 212 13.20 10.06 -12.84
N ASP A 213 14.42 10.56 -12.62
CA ASP A 213 15.23 10.28 -11.43
C ASP A 213 15.32 11.47 -10.46
N ASP A 214 14.66 12.59 -10.75
CA ASP A 214 14.71 13.84 -9.99
C ASP A 214 13.55 14.06 -9.00
N ASN A 215 12.52 13.20 -9.04
CA ASN A 215 11.31 13.33 -8.22
C ASN A 215 10.83 12.00 -7.63
N ILE A 216 9.77 11.98 -6.83
CA ILE A 216 9.04 10.79 -6.40
C ILE A 216 7.55 11.10 -6.54
N LEU A 217 6.80 10.22 -7.21
CA LEU A 217 5.36 10.42 -7.39
C LEU A 217 4.60 9.92 -6.16
N PHE A 218 3.81 10.80 -5.55
CA PHE A 218 2.86 10.45 -4.50
C PHE A 218 1.46 10.39 -5.09
N ILE A 219 0.70 9.33 -4.76
CA ILE A 219 -0.71 9.17 -5.12
C ILE A 219 -1.48 8.80 -3.86
N ASP A 220 -2.54 9.53 -3.52
CA ASP A 220 -3.48 9.20 -2.46
C ASP A 220 -4.80 8.66 -3.04
N ALA A 221 -4.91 7.33 -3.17
CA ALA A 221 -6.17 6.70 -3.55
C ALA A 221 -7.07 6.38 -2.35
N SER A 222 -6.79 6.93 -1.15
CA SER A 222 -7.50 6.57 0.08
C SER A 222 -9.00 6.87 0.06
N GLN A 223 -9.44 7.87 -0.71
CA GLN A 223 -10.85 8.27 -0.87
C GLN A 223 -11.51 7.70 -2.14
N HIS A 224 -10.77 6.95 -2.96
CA HIS A 224 -11.23 6.44 -4.26
C HIS A 224 -11.60 4.96 -4.15
N TYR A 225 -12.81 4.68 -3.65
CA TYR A 225 -13.29 3.31 -3.48
C TYR A 225 -14.81 3.20 -3.42
N GLU A 226 -15.31 1.99 -3.60
CA GLU A 226 -16.67 1.59 -3.25
C GLU A 226 -16.68 0.90 -1.87
N LYS A 227 -17.58 1.33 -0.98
CA LYS A 227 -17.76 0.70 0.32
C LYS A 227 -18.65 -0.54 0.19
N VAL A 228 -18.08 -1.71 0.43
CA VAL A 228 -18.78 -3.00 0.40
C VAL A 228 -18.84 -3.59 1.80
N LYS A 229 -19.96 -3.37 2.50
CA LYS A 229 -20.16 -3.75 3.92
C LYS A 229 -19.09 -3.12 4.82
N THR A 230 -18.19 -3.94 5.36
CA THR A 230 -17.09 -3.55 6.26
C THR A 230 -15.76 -3.40 5.53
N GLN A 231 -15.74 -3.59 4.22
CA GLN A 231 -14.53 -3.52 3.41
C GLN A 231 -14.66 -2.48 2.31
N ASN A 232 -13.53 -1.92 1.92
CA ASN A 232 -13.45 -1.00 0.80
C ASN A 232 -12.88 -1.75 -0.40
N LYS A 233 -13.37 -1.42 -1.60
CA LYS A 233 -12.97 -2.06 -2.84
C LYS A 233 -12.67 -1.00 -3.89
N LEU A 234 -11.54 -1.14 -4.60
CA LEU A 234 -11.26 -0.30 -5.76
C LEU A 234 -12.16 -0.75 -6.92
N ARG A 235 -12.87 0.20 -7.52
CA ARG A 235 -13.61 0.03 -8.77
C ARG A 235 -12.65 -0.04 -9.95
N GLY A 236 -13.16 -0.40 -11.13
CA GLY A 236 -12.36 -0.38 -12.36
C GLY A 236 -11.77 1.01 -12.64
N GLU A 237 -12.60 2.05 -12.51
CA GLU A 237 -12.21 3.45 -12.68
C GLU A 237 -11.13 3.92 -11.68
N ASP A 238 -11.19 3.49 -10.42
CA ASP A 238 -10.19 3.83 -9.41
C ASP A 238 -8.82 3.23 -9.77
N ILE A 239 -8.81 1.98 -10.24
CA ILE A 239 -7.59 1.30 -10.70
C ILE A 239 -7.02 1.99 -11.94
N ASP A 240 -7.86 2.32 -12.90
CA ASP A 240 -7.42 2.97 -14.14
C ASP A 240 -6.90 4.39 -13.87
N LEU A 241 -7.47 5.11 -12.90
CA LEU A 241 -6.98 6.41 -12.45
C LEU A 241 -5.58 6.29 -11.81
N ILE A 242 -5.36 5.34 -10.90
CA ILE A 242 -4.04 5.11 -10.28
C ILE A 242 -3.00 4.83 -11.37
N ILE A 243 -3.31 3.93 -12.30
CA ILE A 243 -2.37 3.49 -13.33
C ILE A 243 -2.08 4.60 -14.35
N THR A 244 -3.10 5.36 -14.76
CA THR A 244 -2.93 6.48 -15.69
C THR A 244 -2.10 7.58 -15.05
N THR A 245 -2.41 7.94 -13.80
CA THR A 245 -1.65 8.95 -13.03
C THR A 245 -0.19 8.54 -12.85
N TYR A 246 0.07 7.26 -12.56
CA TYR A 246 1.43 6.73 -12.48
C TYR A 246 2.19 6.79 -13.80
N ARG A 247 1.56 6.33 -14.90
CA ARG A 247 2.19 6.26 -16.23
C ARG A 247 2.47 7.63 -16.83
N GLU A 248 1.55 8.55 -16.65
CA GLU A 248 1.65 9.90 -17.20
C GLU A 248 2.35 10.87 -16.23
N ARG A 249 2.66 10.43 -15.00
CA ARG A 249 3.16 11.25 -13.88
C ARG A 249 2.44 12.59 -13.80
N LYS A 250 1.11 12.53 -13.65
CA LYS A 250 0.27 13.74 -13.55
C LYS A 250 0.12 14.19 -12.10
N GLU A 251 0.24 15.49 -11.87
CA GLU A 251 -0.27 16.12 -10.64
C GLU A 251 -1.76 16.35 -10.77
N ILE A 252 -2.49 15.97 -9.73
CA ILE A 252 -3.94 16.09 -9.64
C ILE A 252 -4.23 16.59 -8.24
N GLU A 253 -4.95 17.71 -8.15
CA GLU A 253 -5.31 18.33 -6.88
C GLU A 253 -5.97 17.31 -5.93
N LYS A 254 -5.52 17.28 -4.67
CA LYS A 254 -5.95 16.34 -3.61
C LYS A 254 -5.78 14.85 -3.93
N TYR A 255 -5.02 14.50 -4.97
CA TYR A 255 -4.86 13.10 -5.38
C TYR A 255 -3.41 12.71 -5.66
N SER A 256 -2.63 13.54 -6.35
CA SER A 256 -1.23 13.23 -6.66
C SER A 256 -0.33 14.45 -6.67
N HIS A 257 0.91 14.25 -6.25
CA HIS A 257 1.95 15.27 -6.16
C HIS A 257 3.30 14.71 -6.63
N ILE A 258 4.06 15.49 -7.40
CA ILE A 258 5.40 15.11 -7.86
C ILE A 258 6.41 15.78 -6.95
N ALA A 259 6.80 15.08 -5.87
CA ALA A 259 7.71 15.64 -4.90
C ALA A 259 9.15 15.60 -5.41
N THR A 260 9.87 16.71 -5.35
CA THR A 260 11.31 16.73 -5.67
C THR A 260 12.12 15.97 -4.62
N LEU A 261 13.32 15.49 -4.97
CA LEU A 261 14.20 14.86 -3.98
C LEU A 261 14.59 15.82 -2.83
N ASP A 262 14.68 17.12 -3.12
CA ASP A 262 14.94 18.14 -2.10
C ASP A 262 13.75 18.29 -1.14
N GLU A 263 12.51 18.32 -1.64
CA GLU A 263 11.30 18.33 -0.81
C GLU A 263 11.21 17.08 0.08
N VAL A 264 11.57 15.90 -0.43
CA VAL A 264 11.61 14.67 0.35
C VAL A 264 12.70 14.73 1.43
N LYS A 265 13.83 15.37 1.13
CA LYS A 265 14.92 15.58 2.09
C LYS A 265 14.55 16.61 3.17
N GLU A 266 13.87 17.68 2.82
CA GLU A 266 13.30 18.66 3.76
C GLU A 266 12.29 18.02 4.71
N ASN A 267 11.51 17.05 4.21
CA ASN A 267 10.64 16.20 5.01
C ASN A 267 11.38 15.08 5.78
N GLU A 268 12.72 15.12 5.86
CA GLU A 268 13.56 14.14 6.56
C GLU A 268 13.33 12.68 6.09
N TYR A 269 13.05 12.51 4.79
CA TYR A 269 12.68 11.23 4.18
C TYR A 269 11.42 10.60 4.80
N ASN A 270 10.54 11.39 5.41
CA ASN A 270 9.22 10.96 5.83
C ASN A 270 8.30 10.93 4.61
N LEU A 271 7.85 9.73 4.24
CA LEU A 271 7.01 9.51 3.07
C LEU A 271 5.52 9.49 3.41
N ASN A 272 5.12 10.00 4.58
CA ASN A 272 3.71 10.04 4.95
C ASN A 272 2.95 10.91 3.93
N ILE A 273 2.00 10.30 3.21
CA ILE A 273 1.37 10.87 2.02
C ILE A 273 0.74 12.25 2.27
N PRO A 274 0.07 12.53 3.40
CA PRO A 274 -0.49 13.86 3.70
C PRO A 274 0.53 15.00 3.79
N ARG A 275 1.85 14.71 3.78
CA ARG A 275 2.90 15.74 3.69
C ARG A 275 3.11 16.27 2.27
N TYR A 276 2.62 15.53 1.27
CA TYR A 276 2.85 15.78 -0.15
C TYR A 276 1.53 16.00 -0.89
N VAL A 277 0.50 15.24 -0.54
CA VAL A 277 -0.85 15.39 -1.10
C VAL A 277 -1.74 15.96 -0.01
N ASP A 278 -2.03 17.25 -0.11
CA ASP A 278 -2.99 17.89 0.78
C ASP A 278 -4.41 17.48 0.36
N THR A 279 -5.05 16.65 1.19
CA THR A 279 -6.44 16.21 1.00
C THR A 279 -7.40 16.96 1.91
N PHE A 280 -6.94 17.99 2.63
CA PHE A 280 -7.77 18.78 3.50
C PHE A 280 -8.87 19.48 2.68
N GLU A 281 -10.10 19.37 3.16
CA GLU A 281 -11.21 20.20 2.73
C GLU A 281 -11.38 21.28 3.79
N GLU A 282 -11.15 22.55 3.41
CA GLU A 282 -11.53 23.66 4.29
C GLU A 282 -13.03 23.55 4.57
N GLU A 283 -13.39 23.32 5.83
CA GLU A 283 -14.78 23.38 6.25
C GLU A 283 -15.35 24.73 5.86
N ALA A 284 -16.53 24.73 5.24
CA ALA A 284 -17.20 25.98 4.87
C ALA A 284 -17.28 26.88 6.10
N ALA A 285 -16.83 28.14 5.94
CA ALA A 285 -16.87 29.11 7.01
C ALA A 285 -18.30 29.17 7.58
N VAL A 286 -18.44 28.84 8.87
CA VAL A 286 -19.73 28.88 9.53
C VAL A 286 -20.17 30.34 9.55
N ASP A 287 -21.33 30.61 8.94
CA ASP A 287 -21.96 31.92 9.02
C ASP A 287 -22.47 32.13 10.45
N ILE A 288 -21.69 32.88 11.24
CA ILE A 288 -21.98 33.16 12.64
C ILE A 288 -23.29 33.96 12.77
N GLU A 289 -23.64 34.80 11.79
CA GLU A 289 -24.90 35.54 11.81
C GLU A 289 -26.08 34.60 11.59
N ALA A 290 -25.99 33.69 10.62
CA ALA A 290 -27.02 32.68 10.39
C ALA A 290 -27.24 31.79 11.62
N VAL A 291 -26.15 31.31 12.26
CA VAL A 291 -26.23 30.52 13.50
C VAL A 291 -26.82 31.34 14.65
N SER A 292 -26.47 32.62 14.77
CA SER A 292 -27.02 33.49 15.80
C SER A 292 -28.52 33.71 15.62
N ASP A 293 -28.98 33.90 14.38
CA ASP A 293 -30.39 34.08 14.08
C ASP A 293 -31.19 32.79 14.27
N GLU A 294 -30.61 31.64 13.94
CA GLU A 294 -31.19 30.32 14.21
C GLU A 294 -31.35 30.08 15.73
N LEU A 295 -30.35 30.46 16.53
CA LEU A 295 -30.44 30.41 18.00
C LEU A 295 -31.56 31.30 18.56
N LYS A 296 -31.69 32.53 18.05
CA LYS A 296 -32.77 33.45 18.47
C LYS A 296 -34.15 32.90 18.10
N ALA A 297 -34.29 32.32 16.90
CA ALA A 297 -35.52 31.66 16.47
C ALA A 297 -35.86 30.48 17.39
N LEU A 298 -34.88 29.63 17.69
CA LEU A 298 -35.06 28.48 18.58
C LEU A 298 -35.48 28.90 19.99
N GLU A 299 -34.91 29.98 20.52
CA GLU A 299 -35.30 30.52 21.83
C GLU A 299 -36.73 31.05 21.82
N GLY A 300 -37.17 31.70 20.74
CA GLY A 300 -38.56 32.09 20.53
C GLY A 300 -39.51 30.88 20.48
N ASP A 301 -39.11 29.82 19.78
CA ASP A 301 -39.88 28.57 19.68
C ASP A 301 -39.97 27.83 21.02
N ILE A 302 -38.89 27.83 21.81
CA ILE A 302 -38.87 27.29 23.18
C ILE A 302 -39.88 28.06 24.04
N GLN A 303 -39.81 29.40 24.06
CA GLN A 303 -40.73 30.22 24.86
C GLN A 303 -42.20 30.01 24.45
N ALA A 304 -42.47 29.90 23.14
CA ALA A 304 -43.81 29.64 22.64
C ALA A 304 -44.31 28.24 23.04
N THR A 305 -43.43 27.25 23.03
CA THR A 305 -43.72 25.87 23.42
C THR A 305 -43.95 25.78 24.93
N ASP A 306 -43.11 26.41 25.73
CA ASP A 306 -43.24 26.51 27.17
C ASP A 306 -44.56 27.17 27.55
N LYS A 307 -44.96 28.24 26.86
CA LYS A 307 -46.28 28.86 27.10
C LYS A 307 -47.43 27.90 26.85
N LYS A 308 -47.37 27.10 25.77
CA LYS A 308 -48.37 26.06 25.48
C LYS A 308 -48.39 24.96 26.54
N ILE A 309 -47.22 24.47 26.95
CA ILE A 309 -47.09 23.45 28.00
C ILE A 309 -47.66 24.00 29.32
N ALA A 310 -47.35 25.24 29.68
CA ALA A 310 -47.85 25.89 30.88
C ALA A 310 -49.37 26.03 30.89
N ASP A 311 -49.97 26.39 29.76
CA ASP A 311 -51.43 26.48 29.63
C ASP A 311 -52.10 25.09 29.77
N PHE A 312 -51.52 24.03 29.19
CA PHE A 312 -52.00 22.66 29.41
C PHE A 312 -51.85 22.20 30.86
N CYS A 313 -50.71 22.48 31.49
CA CYS A 313 -50.48 22.19 32.92
C CYS A 313 -51.52 22.88 33.81
N ARG A 314 -51.85 24.15 33.50
CA ARG A 314 -52.90 24.90 34.22
C ARG A 314 -54.27 24.27 34.05
N GLN A 315 -54.63 23.80 32.85
CA GLN A 315 -55.91 23.12 32.60
C GLN A 315 -56.02 21.76 33.31
N LEU A 316 -54.89 21.05 33.43
CA LEU A 316 -54.80 19.74 34.08
C LEU A 316 -54.53 19.84 35.60
N ASN A 317 -54.37 21.04 36.12
CA ASN A 317 -54.10 21.34 37.53
C ASN A 317 -52.81 20.67 38.07
N ILE A 318 -51.76 20.66 37.24
CA ILE A 318 -50.42 20.12 37.56
C ILE A 318 -49.36 21.22 37.47
N SER A 319 -48.24 21.07 38.17
CA SER A 319 -47.14 22.05 38.16
C SER A 319 -46.41 22.09 36.82
N THR A 320 -45.94 23.28 36.41
CA THR A 320 -45.10 23.45 35.22
C THR A 320 -43.68 22.93 35.44
N PRO A 321 -43.05 22.29 34.44
CA PRO A 321 -41.74 21.66 34.57
C PRO A 321 -40.53 22.59 34.31
N PHE A 322 -40.78 23.87 34.03
CA PHE A 322 -39.77 24.92 33.80
C PHE A 322 -40.15 26.18 34.59
#